data_AF-A0ABD0QPL0-F1
#
_entry.id   AF-A0ABD0QPL0-F1
#
_cell.length_a   1.000
_cell.length_b   1.000
_cell.length_c   1.000
_cell.angle_alpha   90.00
_cell.angle_beta   90.00
_cell.angle_gamma   90.00
#
_symmetry.space_group_name_H-M   'P 1'
#
loop_
_entity.id
_entity.type
_entity.pdbx_description
1 polymer ?
#
loop_
_entity_poly.entity_id
_entity_poly.type
_entity_poly.pdbx_seq_one_letter_code
_entity_poly.pdbx_strand_id
1 'polypeptide(L)'
;MFHQVRLLPTDRPFLRFIWRALQSEHPLDVYEWQVLPFGTTSSPCCAIFALQHHAHNSEGKYPGLQQIVHQSFYVNNCLTSFPTVSAAKQTVDQLHSMLAEGWFDLRQWVSSHPAVIAHLPSAARSSATEQWLMQNCNDPTEPTLGLRWNCATDTLGYQYRPIEHTALTVRAAYQVLASEYDPLGFILPFTTRAKVIIQQLWAKKRDWDDPDLPPNLQTAWTSWESKLAHLSKVSIPRCYLPASTTAAIQHSSLHVFCDASEKAYGAVAYLAINLDSDIHVSFIMARSRVAPKRQQSMPRLELCAALAGAQLAKVVRDELTLSIRQTILWTDSMTVLEWIQSDSCRYKVFVGTRVSEIQELTDHRSW
;
A
#
# COMPACT_ATOMS: atom_id res chain seq x y z
N MET A 1 -14.13 -13.02 -10.61
CA MET A 1 -12.79 -13.58 -10.87
C MET A 1 -12.67 -15.04 -10.43
N PHE A 2 -12.63 -15.37 -9.13
CA PHE A 2 -12.34 -16.75 -8.66
C PHE A 2 -13.24 -17.84 -9.26
N HIS A 3 -14.56 -17.62 -9.25
CA HIS A 3 -15.52 -18.60 -9.77
C HIS A 3 -15.44 -18.84 -11.29
N GLN A 4 -14.64 -18.07 -12.02
CA GLN A 4 -14.42 -18.30 -13.46
C GLN A 4 -13.32 -19.34 -13.70
N VAL A 5 -12.55 -19.70 -12.67
CA VAL A 5 -11.48 -20.68 -12.76
C VAL A 5 -11.96 -21.99 -12.15
N ARG A 6 -12.01 -23.04 -12.98
CA ARG A 6 -12.42 -24.39 -12.56
C ARG A 6 -11.30 -25.10 -11.82
N LEU A 7 -11.68 -25.87 -10.81
CA LEU A 7 -10.78 -26.77 -10.10
C LEU A 7 -10.52 -28.03 -10.93
N LEU A 8 -9.30 -28.54 -10.85
CA LEU A 8 -8.96 -29.86 -11.37
C LEU A 8 -9.80 -30.92 -10.65
N PRO A 9 -10.30 -31.96 -11.34
CA PRO A 9 -11.10 -33.01 -10.69
C PRO A 9 -10.40 -33.67 -9.49
N THR A 10 -9.07 -33.75 -9.52
CA THR A 10 -8.24 -34.29 -8.42
C THR A 10 -8.27 -33.42 -7.16
N ASP A 11 -8.53 -32.12 -7.30
CA ASP A 11 -8.41 -31.16 -6.20
C ASP A 11 -9.75 -30.91 -5.49
N ARG A 12 -10.88 -31.13 -6.20
CA ARG A 12 -12.24 -30.92 -5.68
C ARG A 12 -12.54 -31.67 -4.38
N PRO A 13 -12.11 -32.94 -4.19
CA PRO A 13 -12.38 -33.66 -2.95
C PRO A 13 -11.79 -33.00 -1.69
N PHE A 14 -10.71 -32.23 -1.83
CA PHE A 14 -10.08 -31.50 -0.72
C PHE A 14 -10.83 -30.22 -0.32
N LEU A 15 -11.79 -29.79 -1.15
CA LEU A 15 -12.60 -28.60 -0.95
C LEU A 15 -14.08 -28.97 -0.77
N ARG A 16 -14.34 -30.10 -0.10
CA ARG A 16 -15.70 -30.50 0.29
C ARG A 16 -16.18 -29.71 1.50
N PHE A 17 -17.47 -29.43 1.54
CA PHE A 17 -18.12 -28.91 2.73
C PHE A 17 -19.42 -29.66 2.99
N ILE A 18 -19.80 -29.73 4.26
CA ILE A 18 -21.04 -30.34 4.69
C ILE A 18 -22.10 -29.27 4.89
N TRP A 19 -23.35 -29.60 4.57
CA TRP A 19 -24.49 -28.74 4.79
C TRP A 19 -25.65 -29.56 5.34
N ARG A 20 -26.44 -28.96 6.23
CA ARG A 20 -27.63 -29.60 6.84
C ARG A 20 -28.81 -28.67 7.08
N ALA A 21 -28.81 -27.49 6.47
CA ALA A 21 -29.86 -26.46 6.62
C ALA A 21 -30.30 -26.17 8.08
N LEU A 22 -29.37 -26.26 9.04
CA LEU A 22 -29.64 -26.13 10.49
C LEU A 22 -30.64 -27.15 11.07
N GLN A 23 -30.89 -28.26 10.38
CA GLN A 23 -31.85 -29.28 10.79
C GLN A 23 -31.16 -30.49 11.44
N SER A 24 -31.38 -30.62 12.76
CA SER A 24 -31.03 -31.69 13.71
C SER A 24 -31.02 -33.12 13.18
N GLU A 25 -31.99 -33.41 12.32
CA GLU A 25 -32.38 -34.77 11.94
C GLU A 25 -32.17 -35.03 10.44
N HIS A 26 -31.84 -34.00 9.65
CA HIS A 26 -31.51 -34.18 8.25
C HIS A 26 -30.13 -34.82 8.11
N PRO A 27 -29.96 -35.82 7.21
CA PRO A 27 -28.64 -36.34 6.87
C PRO A 27 -27.73 -35.23 6.32
N LEU A 28 -26.43 -35.36 6.53
CA LEU A 28 -25.45 -34.39 6.04
C LEU A 28 -25.33 -34.51 4.51
N ASP A 29 -25.60 -33.41 3.81
CA ASP A 29 -25.26 -33.29 2.40
C ASP A 29 -23.79 -32.91 2.26
N VAL A 30 -23.09 -33.58 1.34
CA VAL A 30 -21.69 -33.28 1.01
C VAL A 30 -21.64 -32.58 -0.33
N TYR A 31 -21.17 -31.33 -0.33
CA TYR A 31 -20.99 -30.53 -1.53
C TYR A 31 -19.50 -30.40 -1.88
N GLU A 32 -19.22 -30.29 -3.17
CA GLU A 32 -17.88 -30.07 -3.71
C GLU A 32 -17.82 -28.77 -4.51
N TRP A 33 -16.83 -27.94 -4.20
CA TRP A 33 -16.51 -26.79 -5.04
C TRP A 33 -16.06 -27.25 -6.44
N GLN A 34 -16.64 -26.66 -7.48
CA GLN A 34 -16.24 -26.90 -8.87
C GLN A 34 -15.26 -25.83 -9.39
N VAL A 35 -15.15 -24.73 -8.67
CA VAL A 35 -14.41 -23.52 -9.01
C VAL A 35 -13.63 -23.04 -7.78
N LEU A 36 -12.65 -22.15 -7.97
CA LEU A 36 -11.85 -21.64 -6.85
C LEU A 36 -12.75 -20.98 -5.78
N PRO A 37 -12.79 -21.50 -4.55
CA PRO A 37 -13.58 -20.91 -3.48
C PRO A 37 -12.89 -19.66 -2.91
N PHE A 38 -13.71 -18.79 -2.32
CA PHE A 38 -13.22 -17.70 -1.47
C PHE A 38 -12.69 -18.25 -0.14
N GLY A 39 -11.60 -17.66 0.36
CA GLY A 39 -11.00 -18.01 1.66
C GLY A 39 -9.87 -19.04 1.61
N THR A 40 -9.69 -19.75 0.50
CA THR A 40 -8.51 -20.61 0.31
C THR A 40 -7.29 -19.78 -0.04
N THR A 41 -6.15 -20.07 0.61
CA THR A 41 -4.89 -19.32 0.46
C THR A 41 -4.31 -19.38 -0.96
N SER A 42 -4.55 -20.45 -1.71
CA SER A 42 -4.08 -20.62 -3.09
C SER A 42 -4.97 -19.95 -4.15
N SER A 43 -6.25 -19.70 -3.85
CA SER A 43 -7.22 -19.15 -4.83
C SER A 43 -6.77 -17.82 -5.45
N PRO A 44 -6.22 -16.83 -4.71
CA PRO A 44 -5.63 -15.62 -5.28
C PRO A 44 -4.57 -15.90 -6.33
N CYS A 45 -3.60 -16.76 -6.02
CA CYS A 45 -2.49 -17.08 -6.92
C CYS A 45 -2.99 -17.74 -8.21
N CYS A 46 -3.85 -18.76 -8.10
CA CYS A 46 -4.38 -19.48 -9.25
C CYS A 46 -5.25 -18.57 -10.14
N ALA A 47 -6.05 -17.69 -9.55
CA ALA A 47 -6.90 -16.78 -10.31
C ALA A 47 -6.11 -15.69 -11.03
N ILE A 48 -5.08 -15.12 -10.39
CA ILE A 48 -4.18 -14.16 -11.02
C ILE A 48 -3.43 -14.83 -12.18
N PHE A 49 -2.95 -16.06 -11.99
CA PHE A 49 -2.28 -16.80 -13.07
C PHE A 49 -3.22 -17.01 -14.27
N ALA A 50 -4.46 -17.44 -14.04
CA ALA A 50 -5.43 -17.62 -15.11
C ALA A 50 -5.74 -16.30 -15.86
N LEU A 51 -5.86 -15.19 -15.12
CA LEU A 51 -6.07 -13.85 -15.68
C LEU A 51 -4.88 -13.41 -16.54
N GLN A 52 -3.65 -13.56 -16.03
CA GLN A 52 -2.42 -13.22 -16.75
C GLN A 52 -2.21 -14.10 -17.99
N HIS A 53 -2.53 -15.39 -17.88
CA HIS A 53 -2.45 -16.32 -19.01
C HIS A 53 -3.45 -15.95 -20.11
N HIS A 54 -4.68 -15.56 -19.74
CA HIS A 54 -5.67 -15.06 -20.69
C HIS A 54 -5.21 -13.78 -21.40
N ALA A 55 -4.63 -12.83 -20.65
CA ALA A 55 -4.09 -11.60 -21.21
C ALA A 55 -2.92 -11.88 -22.18
N HIS A 56 -2.01 -12.79 -21.83
CA HIS A 56 -0.89 -13.20 -22.68
C HIS A 56 -1.35 -13.81 -24.01
N ASN A 57 -2.35 -14.71 -23.96
CA ASN A 57 -2.90 -15.32 -25.18
C ASN A 57 -3.70 -14.33 -26.04
N SER A 58 -4.09 -13.19 -25.48
CA SER A 58 -4.85 -12.14 -26.16
C SER A 58 -3.98 -11.02 -26.74
N GLU A 59 -2.65 -11.05 -26.52
CA GLU A 59 -1.73 -9.95 -26.88
C GLU A 59 -1.73 -9.65 -28.39
N GLY A 60 -1.89 -10.67 -29.24
CA GLY A 60 -1.99 -10.46 -30.68
C GLY A 60 -3.21 -9.64 -31.13
N LYS A 61 -4.31 -9.71 -30.38
CA LYS A 61 -5.56 -8.98 -30.65
C LYS A 61 -5.63 -7.65 -29.90
N TYR A 62 -5.04 -7.58 -28.71
CA TYR A 62 -5.05 -6.41 -27.82
C TYR A 62 -3.62 -6.06 -27.37
N PRO A 63 -2.79 -5.49 -28.27
CA PRO A 63 -1.39 -5.22 -27.97
C PRO A 63 -1.24 -4.22 -26.81
N GLY A 64 -0.32 -4.52 -25.88
CA GLY A 64 0.02 -3.68 -24.75
C GLY A 64 -0.86 -3.88 -23.51
N LEU A 65 -1.99 -4.58 -23.61
CA LEU A 65 -2.84 -4.84 -22.44
C LEU A 65 -2.28 -5.90 -21.50
N GLN A 66 -1.45 -6.84 -21.99
CA GLN A 66 -0.79 -7.81 -21.13
C GLN A 66 -0.01 -7.09 -20.01
N GLN A 67 0.74 -6.05 -20.34
CA GLN A 67 1.54 -5.31 -19.36
C GLN A 67 0.67 -4.67 -18.29
N ILE A 68 -0.47 -4.10 -18.66
CA ILE A 68 -1.44 -3.53 -17.71
C ILE A 68 -1.97 -4.62 -16.77
N VAL A 69 -2.33 -5.79 -17.29
CA VAL A 69 -2.81 -6.90 -16.45
C VAL A 69 -1.73 -7.35 -15.45
N HIS A 70 -0.47 -7.37 -15.85
CA HIS A 70 0.64 -7.76 -14.98
C HIS A 70 0.99 -6.71 -13.92
N GLN A 71 0.93 -5.41 -14.26
CA GLN A 71 1.43 -4.33 -13.38
C GLN A 71 0.34 -3.65 -12.56
N SER A 72 -0.90 -3.64 -13.04
CA SER A 72 -1.99 -2.85 -12.46
C SER A 72 -2.97 -3.66 -11.61
N PHE A 73 -2.91 -4.99 -11.63
CA PHE A 73 -3.79 -5.82 -10.80
C PHE A 73 -3.20 -6.12 -9.43
N TYR A 74 -3.94 -5.75 -8.38
CA TYR A 74 -3.77 -6.26 -7.03
C TYR A 74 -4.93 -7.19 -6.69
N VAL A 75 -4.69 -8.49 -6.80
CA VAL A 75 -5.70 -9.56 -6.68
C VAL A 75 -6.87 -9.31 -7.64
N ASN A 76 -8.00 -8.80 -7.15
CA ASN A 76 -9.22 -8.57 -7.93
C ASN A 76 -9.43 -7.10 -8.32
N ASN A 77 -8.54 -6.19 -7.91
CA ASN A 77 -8.64 -4.77 -8.20
C ASN A 77 -7.61 -4.36 -9.25
N CYS A 78 -8.06 -3.69 -10.31
CA CYS A 78 -7.19 -3.10 -11.32
C CYS A 78 -7.08 -1.60 -11.10
N LEU A 79 -5.86 -1.09 -10.92
CA LEU A 79 -5.58 0.33 -10.70
C LEU A 79 -4.53 0.81 -11.69
N THR A 80 -4.91 1.79 -12.50
CA THR A 80 -4.03 2.35 -13.52
C THR A 80 -4.28 3.84 -13.68
N SER A 81 -3.36 4.54 -14.35
CA SER A 81 -3.43 5.98 -14.59
C SER A 81 -2.94 6.30 -15.98
N PHE A 82 -3.59 7.27 -16.62
CA PHE A 82 -3.30 7.65 -18.00
C PHE A 82 -3.20 9.18 -18.11
N PRO A 83 -2.38 9.69 -19.05
CA PRO A 83 -2.17 11.12 -19.21
C PRO A 83 -3.39 11.85 -19.80
N THR A 84 -4.31 11.13 -20.47
CA THR A 84 -5.47 11.75 -21.12
C THR A 84 -6.74 10.91 -20.92
N VAL A 85 -7.89 11.59 -20.92
CA VAL A 85 -9.21 10.97 -20.88
C VAL A 85 -9.43 10.01 -22.04
N SER A 86 -8.97 10.38 -23.24
CA SER A 86 -9.12 9.55 -24.44
C SER A 86 -8.36 8.23 -24.31
N ALA A 87 -7.08 8.29 -23.90
CA ALA A 87 -6.27 7.10 -23.67
C ALA A 87 -6.85 6.20 -22.56
N ALA A 88 -7.33 6.82 -21.47
CA ALA A 88 -7.99 6.10 -20.39
C ALA A 88 -9.24 5.37 -20.90
N LYS A 89 -10.13 6.08 -21.60
CA LYS A 89 -11.37 5.52 -22.14
C LYS A 89 -11.12 4.37 -23.10
N GLN A 90 -10.21 4.56 -24.06
CA GLN A 90 -9.84 3.50 -25.02
C GLN A 90 -9.32 2.26 -24.29
N THR A 91 -8.47 2.44 -23.27
CA THR A 91 -7.90 1.33 -22.53
C THR A 91 -8.95 0.61 -21.69
N VAL A 92 -9.89 1.34 -21.07
CA VAL A 92 -11.03 0.76 -20.34
C VAL A 92 -11.87 -0.11 -21.27
N ASP A 93 -12.22 0.38 -22.46
CA ASP A 93 -13.06 -0.34 -23.43
C ASP A 93 -12.35 -1.60 -23.95
N GLN A 94 -11.06 -1.51 -24.27
CA GLN A 94 -10.26 -2.63 -24.74
C GLN A 94 -10.05 -3.66 -23.62
N LEU A 95 -9.74 -3.23 -22.39
CA LEU A 95 -9.52 -4.11 -21.25
C LEU A 95 -10.80 -4.86 -20.86
N HIS A 96 -11.94 -4.16 -20.84
CA HIS A 96 -13.25 -4.78 -20.62
C HIS A 96 -13.54 -5.83 -21.69
N SER A 97 -13.34 -5.50 -22.97
CA SER A 97 -13.59 -6.42 -24.09
C SER A 97 -12.70 -7.67 -24.01
N MET A 98 -11.39 -7.47 -23.83
CA MET A 98 -10.42 -8.57 -23.72
C MET A 98 -10.76 -9.49 -22.55
N LEU A 99 -11.02 -8.95 -21.36
CA LEU A 99 -11.28 -9.78 -20.18
C LEU A 99 -12.66 -10.45 -20.21
N ALA A 100 -13.65 -9.83 -20.84
CA ALA A 100 -14.97 -10.43 -21.06
C ALA A 100 -14.89 -11.72 -21.91
N GLU A 101 -13.96 -11.82 -22.86
CA GLU A 101 -13.71 -13.05 -23.63
C GLU A 101 -13.26 -14.22 -22.74
N GLY A 102 -12.54 -13.92 -21.66
CA GLY A 102 -12.14 -14.88 -20.62
C GLY A 102 -13.16 -15.03 -19.49
N TRP A 103 -14.37 -14.47 -19.63
CA TRP A 103 -15.39 -14.39 -18.58
C TRP A 103 -14.96 -13.63 -17.31
N PHE A 104 -13.87 -12.88 -17.38
CA PHE A 104 -13.38 -12.01 -16.32
C PHE A 104 -14.05 -10.63 -16.41
N ASP A 105 -15.35 -10.61 -16.13
CA ASP A 105 -16.16 -9.38 -16.15
C ASP A 105 -15.67 -8.36 -15.09
N LEU A 106 -15.15 -7.23 -15.54
CA LEU A 106 -14.71 -6.12 -14.69
C LEU A 106 -15.89 -5.22 -14.31
N ARG A 107 -16.03 -4.97 -13.02
CA ARG A 107 -17.14 -4.19 -12.45
C ARG A 107 -16.62 -3.11 -11.52
N GLN A 108 -17.54 -2.26 -11.08
CA GLN A 108 -17.28 -1.15 -10.17
C GLN A 108 -16.25 -0.17 -10.73
N TRP A 109 -16.37 0.12 -12.03
CA TRP A 109 -15.54 1.14 -12.68
C TRP A 109 -15.71 2.49 -12.00
N VAL A 110 -14.58 3.11 -11.72
CA VAL A 110 -14.43 4.40 -11.04
C VAL A 110 -13.27 5.16 -11.68
N SER A 111 -13.36 6.50 -11.73
CA SER A 111 -12.38 7.37 -12.34
C SER A 111 -12.41 8.74 -11.67
N SER A 112 -11.26 9.43 -11.61
CA SER A 112 -11.20 10.84 -11.20
C SER A 112 -11.82 11.81 -12.21
N HIS A 113 -12.13 11.33 -13.42
CA HIS A 113 -12.78 12.13 -14.45
C HIS A 113 -14.01 11.38 -15.03
N PRO A 114 -15.24 11.92 -14.95
CA PRO A 114 -16.46 11.18 -15.32
C PRO A 114 -16.48 10.74 -16.78
N ALA A 115 -15.91 11.56 -17.67
CA ALA A 115 -15.89 11.32 -19.11
C ALA A 115 -15.21 9.99 -19.52
N VAL A 116 -14.37 9.43 -18.65
CA VAL A 116 -13.70 8.14 -18.86
C VAL A 116 -14.67 6.96 -18.75
N ILE A 117 -15.72 7.07 -17.91
CA ILE A 117 -16.59 5.94 -17.55
C ILE A 117 -18.08 6.21 -17.77
N ALA A 118 -18.47 7.44 -18.09
CA ALA A 118 -19.87 7.83 -18.25
C ALA A 118 -20.60 7.06 -19.36
N HIS A 119 -19.89 6.57 -20.37
CA HIS A 119 -20.46 5.78 -21.47
C HIS A 119 -20.69 4.30 -21.11
N LEU A 120 -20.14 3.81 -19.99
CA LEU A 120 -20.32 2.44 -19.56
C LEU A 120 -21.74 2.20 -19.02
N PRO A 121 -22.27 0.96 -19.11
CA PRO A 121 -23.55 0.59 -18.51
C PRO A 121 -23.55 0.81 -16.99
N SER A 122 -24.70 1.20 -16.43
CA SER A 122 -24.88 1.43 -14.99
C SER A 122 -24.43 0.22 -14.13
N ALA A 123 -24.71 -1.01 -14.58
CA ALA A 123 -24.31 -2.23 -13.87
C ALA A 123 -22.78 -2.46 -13.80
N ALA A 124 -21.99 -1.83 -14.68
CA ALA A 124 -20.54 -1.93 -14.69
C ALA A 124 -19.88 -0.85 -13.80
N ARG A 125 -20.58 0.26 -13.52
CA ARG A 125 -20.05 1.41 -12.76
C ARG A 125 -20.21 1.20 -11.25
N SER A 126 -19.38 1.88 -10.47
CA SER A 126 -19.48 1.83 -9.01
C SER A 126 -20.71 2.60 -8.51
N SER A 127 -21.19 2.27 -7.30
CA SER A 127 -22.35 2.97 -6.72
C SER A 127 -22.08 4.46 -6.47
N ALA A 128 -20.88 4.85 -6.06
CA ALA A 128 -20.57 6.28 -5.90
C ALA A 128 -20.47 6.99 -7.26
N THR A 129 -20.02 6.28 -8.31
CA THR A 129 -20.05 6.82 -9.68
C THR A 129 -21.47 7.09 -10.15
N GLU A 130 -22.41 6.17 -9.91
CA GLU A 130 -23.82 6.41 -10.25
C GLU A 130 -24.37 7.64 -9.53
N GLN A 131 -24.09 7.77 -8.23
CA GLN A 131 -24.51 8.92 -7.43
C GLN A 131 -23.88 10.23 -7.94
N TRP A 132 -22.62 10.20 -8.38
CA TRP A 132 -21.96 11.35 -8.98
C TRP A 132 -22.64 11.81 -10.26
N LEU A 133 -22.93 10.87 -11.17
CA LEU A 133 -23.51 11.15 -12.48
C LEU A 133 -24.99 11.54 -12.40
N MET A 134 -25.75 10.97 -11.46
CA MET A 134 -27.20 11.14 -11.38
C MET A 134 -27.66 12.24 -10.40
N GLN A 135 -26.88 12.55 -9.34
CA GLN A 135 -27.39 13.34 -8.20
C GLN A 135 -26.55 14.57 -7.83
N ASN A 136 -25.64 15.06 -8.68
CA ASN A 136 -24.73 16.16 -8.34
C ASN A 136 -24.00 15.94 -6.99
N CYS A 137 -23.60 14.69 -6.69
CA CYS A 137 -22.77 14.43 -5.53
C CYS A 137 -21.41 15.10 -5.74
N ASN A 138 -21.08 16.10 -4.94
CA ASN A 138 -19.84 16.87 -5.11
C ASN A 138 -18.58 16.11 -4.64
N ASP A 139 -18.75 15.02 -3.86
CA ASP A 139 -17.65 14.26 -3.25
C ASP A 139 -17.84 12.73 -3.39
N PRO A 140 -17.76 12.16 -4.60
CA PRO A 140 -17.80 10.72 -4.80
C PRO A 140 -16.57 10.04 -4.18
N THR A 141 -16.81 9.26 -3.12
CA THR A 141 -15.74 8.51 -2.44
C THR A 141 -15.86 7.01 -2.68
N GLU A 142 -14.74 6.35 -2.99
CA GLU A 142 -14.66 4.91 -3.18
C GLU A 142 -13.53 4.29 -2.32
N PRO A 143 -13.76 3.14 -1.67
CA PRO A 143 -12.70 2.42 -0.97
C PRO A 143 -11.73 1.83 -1.99
N THR A 144 -10.46 2.23 -1.91
CA THR A 144 -9.39 1.80 -2.82
C THR A 144 -8.25 1.18 -2.02
N LEU A 145 -8.09 -0.14 -2.11
CA LEU A 145 -7.09 -0.92 -1.37
C LEU A 145 -7.06 -0.61 0.14
N GLY A 146 -8.21 -0.34 0.77
CA GLY A 146 -8.29 -0.01 2.20
C GLY A 146 -8.16 1.48 2.53
N LEU A 147 -7.80 2.33 1.57
CA LEU A 147 -7.87 3.79 1.68
C LEU A 147 -9.20 4.33 1.13
N ARG A 148 -9.51 5.59 1.43
CA ARG A 148 -10.65 6.33 0.85
C ARG A 148 -10.14 7.18 -0.30
N TRP A 149 -10.64 6.98 -1.52
CA TRP A 149 -10.33 7.83 -2.67
C TRP A 149 -11.50 8.77 -2.95
N ASN A 150 -11.28 10.08 -2.90
CA ASN A 150 -12.22 11.06 -3.42
C ASN A 150 -11.90 11.28 -4.90
N CYS A 151 -12.84 10.89 -5.77
CA CYS A 151 -12.62 10.90 -7.21
C CYS A 151 -12.69 12.33 -7.78
N ALA A 152 -13.54 13.20 -7.22
CA ALA A 152 -13.69 14.57 -7.72
C ALA A 152 -12.44 15.42 -7.45
N THR A 153 -11.85 15.29 -6.26
CA THR A 153 -10.62 16.03 -5.90
C THR A 153 -9.33 15.26 -6.24
N ASP A 154 -9.44 14.01 -6.67
CA ASP A 154 -8.34 13.07 -6.88
C ASP A 154 -7.37 12.94 -5.69
N THR A 155 -7.95 12.79 -4.49
CA THR A 155 -7.19 12.67 -3.24
C THR A 155 -7.45 11.35 -2.52
N LEU A 156 -6.39 10.79 -1.94
CA LEU A 156 -6.45 9.67 -1.00
C LEU A 156 -6.62 10.21 0.42
N GLY A 157 -7.34 9.45 1.23
CA GLY A 157 -7.53 9.74 2.64
C GLY A 157 -7.85 8.46 3.42
N TYR A 158 -8.11 8.65 4.71
CA TYR A 158 -8.42 7.55 5.63
C TYR A 158 -9.90 7.56 6.00
N GLN A 159 -10.42 6.40 6.38
CA GLN A 159 -11.74 6.26 6.96
C GLN A 159 -11.59 5.85 8.42
N TYR A 160 -12.20 6.60 9.32
CA TYR A 160 -12.23 6.22 10.72
C TYR A 160 -13.14 5.00 10.92
N ARG A 161 -12.59 3.92 11.50
CA ARG A 161 -13.29 2.69 11.81
C ARG A 161 -13.04 2.34 13.28
N PRO A 162 -13.94 2.70 14.20
CA PRO A 162 -13.74 2.39 15.61
C PRO A 162 -13.75 0.87 15.83
N ILE A 163 -12.82 0.38 16.65
CA ILE A 163 -12.83 -1.00 17.13
C ILE A 163 -13.29 -0.99 18.58
N GLU A 164 -14.45 -1.58 18.81
CA GLU A 164 -15.00 -1.72 20.15
C GLU A 164 -14.25 -2.82 20.90
N HIS A 165 -13.83 -2.49 22.12
CA HIS A 165 -13.19 -3.41 23.04
C HIS A 165 -13.64 -3.06 24.47
N THR A 166 -13.94 -4.08 25.27
CA THR A 166 -14.49 -3.91 26.62
C THR A 166 -13.46 -3.41 27.63
N ALA A 167 -12.20 -3.80 27.46
CA ALA A 167 -11.08 -3.35 28.27
C ALA A 167 -9.83 -3.20 27.39
N LEU A 168 -9.00 -2.21 27.72
CA LEU A 168 -7.72 -2.02 27.05
C LEU A 168 -6.73 -3.11 27.49
N THR A 169 -6.47 -4.06 26.59
CA THR A 169 -5.40 -5.06 26.71
C THR A 169 -4.35 -4.85 25.63
N VAL A 170 -3.21 -5.53 25.73
CA VAL A 170 -2.21 -5.51 24.64
C VAL A 170 -2.81 -6.03 23.34
N ARG A 171 -3.64 -7.09 23.40
CA ARG A 171 -4.35 -7.60 22.23
C ARG A 171 -5.24 -6.53 21.60
N ALA A 172 -6.06 -5.85 22.39
CA ALA A 172 -6.94 -4.80 21.90
C ALA A 172 -6.14 -3.67 21.24
N ALA A 173 -5.06 -3.22 21.90
CA ALA A 173 -4.17 -2.21 21.36
C ALA A 173 -3.55 -2.61 20.01
N TYR A 174 -3.11 -3.87 19.86
CA TYR A 174 -2.63 -4.39 18.58
C TYR A 174 -3.72 -4.48 17.52
N GLN A 175 -4.93 -4.89 17.88
CA GLN A 175 -6.04 -4.97 16.93
C GLN A 175 -6.35 -3.59 16.35
N VAL A 176 -6.41 -2.56 17.20
CA VAL A 176 -6.57 -1.16 16.78
C VAL A 176 -5.40 -0.68 15.93
N LEU A 177 -4.15 -0.95 16.32
CA LEU A 177 -3.02 -0.52 15.49
C LEU A 177 -2.97 -1.25 14.14
N ALA A 178 -3.31 -2.54 14.11
CA ALA A 178 -3.26 -3.36 12.90
C ALA A 178 -4.39 -3.05 11.92
N SER A 179 -5.51 -2.46 12.37
CA SER A 179 -6.56 -1.99 11.47
C SER A 179 -6.17 -0.75 10.68
N GLU A 180 -5.18 0.00 11.14
CA GLU A 180 -4.67 1.18 10.45
C GLU A 180 -3.79 0.76 9.26
N TYR A 181 -4.44 0.57 8.11
CA TYR A 181 -3.79 0.21 6.86
C TYR A 181 -3.13 1.44 6.22
N ASP A 182 -1.80 1.52 6.32
CA ASP A 182 -0.98 2.60 5.75
C ASP A 182 0.23 2.02 4.97
N PRO A 183 0.01 1.52 3.74
CA PRO A 183 1.04 0.83 2.96
C PRO A 183 2.16 1.77 2.50
N LEU A 184 1.86 3.06 2.29
CA LEU A 184 2.81 4.05 1.83
C LEU A 184 3.44 4.87 2.96
N GLY A 185 2.96 4.75 4.20
CA GLY A 185 3.53 5.45 5.35
C GLY A 185 3.09 6.92 5.45
N PHE A 186 1.93 7.31 4.94
CA PHE A 186 1.45 8.69 5.00
C PHE A 186 1.17 9.16 6.44
N ILE A 187 0.67 8.26 7.29
CA ILE A 187 0.34 8.54 8.70
C ILE A 187 1.37 7.94 9.65
N LEU A 188 2.54 7.60 9.12
CA LEU A 188 3.63 6.98 9.86
C LEU A 188 4.06 7.77 11.13
N PRO A 189 4.11 9.12 11.14
CA PRO A 189 4.39 9.86 12.38
C PRO A 189 3.35 9.60 13.48
N PHE A 190 2.10 9.33 13.09
CA PHE A 190 1.02 9.00 14.00
C PHE A 190 1.08 7.54 14.47
N THR A 191 1.22 6.57 13.55
CA THR A 191 1.25 5.14 13.90
C THR A 191 2.52 4.72 14.64
N THR A 192 3.65 5.40 14.39
CA THR A 192 4.92 5.13 15.12
C THR A 192 4.78 5.39 16.62
N ARG A 193 3.97 6.37 17.03
CA ARG A 193 3.71 6.65 18.45
C ARG A 193 3.03 5.47 19.14
N ALA A 194 2.02 4.87 18.51
CA ALA A 194 1.38 3.64 19.01
C ALA A 194 2.35 2.47 19.06
N LYS A 195 3.18 2.28 18.02
CA LYS A 195 4.22 1.22 18.01
C LYS A 195 5.20 1.36 19.19
N VAL A 196 5.59 2.59 19.55
CA VAL A 196 6.44 2.86 20.72
C VAL A 196 5.70 2.51 22.02
N ILE A 197 4.44 2.92 22.19
CA ILE A 197 3.64 2.59 23.38
C ILE A 197 3.53 1.06 23.54
N ILE A 198 3.19 0.36 22.46
CA ILE A 198 3.09 -1.09 22.43
C ILE A 198 4.43 -1.76 22.78
N GLN A 199 5.55 -1.26 22.27
CA GLN A 199 6.86 -1.79 22.64
C GLN A 199 7.12 -1.65 24.16
N GLN A 200 6.71 -0.52 24.75
CA GLN A 200 6.85 -0.26 26.18
C GLN A 200 5.92 -1.14 27.02
N LEU A 201 4.70 -1.41 26.55
CA LEU A 201 3.81 -2.39 27.20
C LEU A 201 4.51 -3.75 27.29
N TRP A 202 5.17 -4.19 26.22
CA TRP A 202 5.98 -5.42 26.19
C TRP A 202 7.33 -5.36 26.92
N ALA A 203 7.68 -4.27 27.59
CA ALA A 203 8.95 -4.20 28.34
C ALA A 203 8.96 -5.18 29.54
N LYS A 204 7.79 -5.43 30.14
CA LYS A 204 7.58 -6.50 31.12
C LYS A 204 7.03 -7.74 30.41
N LYS A 205 7.39 -8.93 30.91
CA LYS A 205 6.71 -10.17 30.51
C LYS A 205 5.25 -10.08 30.98
N ARG A 206 4.31 -10.17 30.04
CA ARG A 206 2.87 -10.12 30.27
C ARG A 206 2.15 -10.97 29.23
N ASP A 207 0.90 -11.32 29.51
CA ASP A 207 0.03 -12.00 28.55
C ASP A 207 -0.72 -11.00 27.67
N TRP A 208 -1.27 -11.50 26.55
CA TRP A 208 -1.99 -10.69 25.56
C TRP A 208 -3.23 -9.98 26.13
N ASP A 209 -3.92 -10.65 27.07
CA ASP A 209 -5.17 -10.20 27.68
C ASP A 209 -4.97 -9.68 29.11
N ASP A 210 -3.72 -9.41 29.50
CA ASP A 210 -3.40 -8.83 30.81
C ASP A 210 -4.11 -7.47 30.98
N PRO A 211 -5.03 -7.34 31.96
CA PRO A 211 -5.74 -6.09 32.21
C PRO A 211 -4.86 -5.06 32.95
N ASP A 212 -3.74 -5.48 33.55
CA ASP A 212 -2.91 -4.64 34.40
C ASP A 212 -1.85 -3.86 33.59
N LEU A 213 -2.33 -2.89 32.83
CA LEU A 213 -1.45 -2.00 32.07
C LEU A 213 -0.96 -0.81 32.93
N PRO A 214 0.28 -0.32 32.77
CA PRO A 214 0.77 0.84 33.51
C PRO A 214 -0.11 2.09 33.25
N PRO A 215 -0.57 2.82 34.29
CA PRO A 215 -1.53 3.92 34.12
C PRO A 215 -1.07 4.98 33.12
N ASN A 216 0.22 5.32 33.13
CA ASN A 216 0.80 6.27 32.18
C ASN A 216 0.70 5.81 30.71
N LEU A 217 0.85 4.50 30.45
CA LEU A 217 0.74 3.93 29.11
C LEU A 217 -0.72 3.78 28.67
N GLN A 218 -1.62 3.46 29.60
CA GLN A 218 -3.07 3.48 29.34
C GLN A 218 -3.51 4.88 28.90
N THR A 219 -3.16 5.92 29.67
CA THR A 219 -3.48 7.31 29.31
C THR A 219 -2.88 7.71 27.96
N ALA A 220 -1.64 7.34 27.69
CA ALA A 220 -0.98 7.62 26.42
C ALA A 220 -1.70 6.93 25.24
N TRP A 221 -2.13 5.67 25.44
CA TRP A 221 -2.89 4.91 24.45
C TRP A 221 -4.25 5.54 24.18
N THR A 222 -5.07 5.79 25.21
CA THR A 222 -6.40 6.41 25.06
C THR A 222 -6.31 7.80 24.41
N SER A 223 -5.26 8.57 24.71
CA SER A 223 -5.01 9.86 24.05
C SER A 223 -4.62 9.71 22.57
N TRP A 224 -3.92 8.65 22.21
CA TRP A 224 -3.59 8.36 20.81
C TRP A 224 -4.83 7.85 20.06
N GLU A 225 -5.56 6.90 20.63
CA GLU A 225 -6.74 6.27 20.01
C GLU A 225 -7.86 7.27 19.76
N SER A 226 -8.13 8.18 20.71
CA SER A 226 -9.13 9.24 20.52
C SER A 226 -8.84 10.17 19.32
N LYS A 227 -7.59 10.24 18.86
CA LYS A 227 -7.19 11.06 17.71
C LYS A 227 -7.35 10.33 16.37
N LEU A 228 -7.65 9.02 16.36
CA LEU A 228 -7.93 8.26 15.13
C LEU A 228 -9.08 8.87 14.31
N ALA A 229 -10.09 9.42 14.99
CA ALA A 229 -11.20 10.10 14.33
C ALA A 229 -10.75 11.26 13.42
N HIS A 230 -9.61 11.89 13.73
CA HIS A 230 -9.05 12.98 12.92
C HIS A 230 -8.34 12.51 11.65
N LEU A 231 -8.00 11.22 11.52
CA LEU A 231 -7.38 10.70 10.30
C LEU A 231 -8.30 10.85 9.08
N SER A 232 -9.62 10.90 9.29
CA SER A 232 -10.60 11.20 8.24
C SER A 232 -10.38 12.54 7.52
N LYS A 233 -9.70 13.48 8.18
CA LYS A 233 -9.36 14.82 7.66
C LYS A 233 -8.08 14.83 6.83
N VAL A 234 -7.29 13.75 6.86
CA VAL A 234 -6.08 13.62 6.03
C VAL A 234 -6.50 13.51 4.58
N SER A 235 -5.98 14.40 3.75
CA SER A 235 -6.20 14.45 2.30
C SER A 235 -4.85 14.56 1.62
N ILE A 236 -4.54 13.59 0.77
CA ILE A 236 -3.24 13.45 0.10
C ILE A 236 -3.51 13.40 -1.40
N PRO A 237 -2.89 14.28 -2.21
CA PRO A 237 -2.98 14.17 -3.66
C PRO A 237 -2.54 12.79 -4.15
N ARG A 238 -3.37 12.11 -4.93
CA ARG A 238 -3.02 10.79 -5.49
C ARG A 238 -1.96 10.92 -6.59
N CYS A 239 -2.07 11.97 -7.41
CA CYS A 239 -1.14 12.25 -8.48
C CYS A 239 0.07 13.04 -7.97
N TYR A 240 1.27 12.71 -8.44
CA TYR A 240 2.51 13.44 -8.13
C TYR A 240 2.65 14.78 -8.87
N LEU A 241 1.74 15.07 -9.81
CA LEU A 241 1.64 16.38 -10.44
C LEU A 241 0.17 16.80 -10.48
N PRO A 242 -0.14 18.09 -10.21
CA PRO A 242 -1.47 18.61 -10.44
C PRO A 242 -1.91 18.42 -11.89
N ALA A 243 -3.18 18.07 -12.10
CA ALA A 243 -3.74 17.92 -13.45
C ALA A 243 -3.70 19.21 -14.28
N SER A 244 -3.60 20.36 -13.63
CA SER A 244 -3.48 21.69 -14.26
C SER A 244 -2.07 22.01 -14.75
N THR A 245 -1.06 21.19 -14.45
CA THR A 245 0.32 21.44 -14.85
C THR A 245 0.48 21.25 -16.36
N THR A 246 0.70 22.35 -17.08
CA THR A 246 0.95 22.37 -18.53
C THR A 246 2.42 22.56 -18.89
N ALA A 247 3.26 22.96 -17.92
CA ALA A 247 4.69 23.15 -18.11
C ALA A 247 5.39 21.83 -18.44
N ALA A 248 6.45 21.90 -19.25
CA ALA A 248 7.24 20.73 -19.59
C ALA A 248 8.02 20.24 -18.37
N ILE A 249 8.06 18.91 -18.20
CA ILE A 249 8.90 18.28 -17.17
C ILE A 249 10.34 18.29 -17.70
N GLN A 250 11.23 19.05 -17.05
CA GLN A 250 12.64 19.07 -17.41
C GLN A 250 13.35 17.84 -16.85
N HIS A 251 13.17 17.59 -15.54
CA HIS A 251 13.79 16.48 -14.84
C HIS A 251 13.14 16.24 -13.47
N SER A 252 12.97 14.97 -13.13
CA SER A 252 12.52 14.43 -11.83
C SER A 252 13.66 13.79 -11.02
N SER A 253 13.87 14.26 -9.79
CA SER A 253 14.81 13.71 -8.82
C SER A 253 14.09 13.08 -7.62
N LEU A 254 14.67 12.01 -7.09
CA LEU A 254 14.23 11.33 -5.88
C LEU A 254 15.06 11.82 -4.69
N HIS A 255 14.41 12.31 -3.64
CA HIS A 255 15.05 12.75 -2.42
C HIS A 255 14.60 11.88 -1.25
N VAL A 256 15.54 11.20 -0.59
CA VAL A 256 15.25 10.33 0.56
C VAL A 256 15.93 10.88 1.81
N PHE A 257 15.14 11.31 2.78
CA PHE A 257 15.65 11.83 4.05
C PHE A 257 15.59 10.74 5.11
N CYS A 258 16.68 10.58 5.86
CA CYS A 258 16.86 9.54 6.87
C CYS A 258 17.19 10.19 8.21
N ASP A 259 16.49 9.77 9.27
CA ASP A 259 16.73 10.27 10.62
C ASP A 259 16.46 9.20 11.68
N ALA A 260 17.10 9.34 12.83
CA ALA A 260 16.98 8.46 13.97
C ALA A 260 16.84 9.21 15.29
N SER A 261 16.03 8.63 16.17
CA SER A 261 15.93 8.98 17.58
C SER A 261 16.14 7.73 18.44
N GLU A 262 16.30 7.93 19.75
CA GLU A 262 16.38 6.83 20.72
C GLU A 262 15.14 5.92 20.71
N LYS A 263 13.99 6.40 20.22
CA LYS A 263 12.72 5.68 20.24
C LYS A 263 12.41 5.00 18.90
N ALA A 264 12.80 5.60 17.80
CA ALA A 264 12.51 5.11 16.45
C ALA A 264 13.45 5.74 15.43
N TYR A 265 13.64 5.05 14.31
CA TYR A 265 14.36 5.55 13.15
C TYR A 265 13.51 5.33 11.90
N GLY A 266 13.75 6.11 10.85
CA GLY A 266 12.97 6.02 9.63
C GLY A 266 13.57 6.78 8.47
N ALA A 267 12.92 6.63 7.33
CA ALA A 267 13.23 7.34 6.11
C ALA A 267 11.95 7.74 5.39
N VAL A 268 12.00 8.86 4.67
CA VAL A 268 10.91 9.39 3.85
C VAL A 268 11.43 9.76 2.47
N ALA A 269 10.69 9.37 1.44
CA ALA A 269 10.99 9.63 0.04
C ALA A 269 10.04 10.67 -0.55
N TYR A 270 10.61 11.66 -1.22
CA TYR A 270 9.91 12.70 -1.96
C TYR A 270 10.35 12.69 -3.43
N LEU A 271 9.39 12.94 -4.31
CA LEU A 271 9.65 13.22 -5.72
C LEU A 271 9.74 14.73 -5.89
N ALA A 272 10.85 15.22 -6.44
CA ALA A 272 10.98 16.60 -6.86
C ALA A 272 10.96 16.65 -8.39
N ILE A 273 9.99 17.37 -8.95
CA ILE A 273 9.82 17.51 -10.39
C ILE A 273 10.12 18.95 -10.76
N ASN A 274 11.21 19.14 -11.49
CA ASN A 274 11.61 20.44 -12.02
C ASN A 274 10.77 20.74 -13.27
N LEU A 275 9.97 21.79 -13.16
CA LEU A 275 9.24 22.43 -14.24
C LEU A 275 10.04 23.66 -14.70
N ASP A 276 9.67 24.26 -15.82
CA ASP A 276 10.40 25.39 -16.41
C ASP A 276 10.60 26.59 -15.45
N SER A 277 9.73 26.77 -14.46
CA SER A 277 9.76 27.91 -13.54
C SER A 277 9.67 27.56 -12.07
N ASP A 278 9.47 26.28 -11.71
CA ASP A 278 9.21 25.88 -10.33
C ASP A 278 9.56 24.40 -10.08
N ILE A 279 9.73 24.04 -8.80
CA ILE A 279 9.99 22.67 -8.37
C ILE A 279 8.77 22.18 -7.60
N HIS A 280 8.03 21.24 -8.19
CA HIS A 280 6.94 20.58 -7.49
C HIS A 280 7.47 19.42 -6.66
N VAL A 281 7.15 19.38 -5.37
CA VAL A 281 7.56 18.31 -4.46
C VAL A 281 6.35 17.52 -3.97
N SER A 282 6.42 16.20 -4.09
CA SER A 282 5.36 15.29 -3.64
C SER A 282 5.90 14.17 -2.76
N PHE A 283 5.17 13.83 -1.71
CA PHE A 283 5.48 12.66 -0.88
C PHE A 283 5.23 11.37 -1.68
N ILE A 284 6.16 10.41 -1.63
CA ILE A 284 6.01 9.10 -2.27
C ILE A 284 5.67 8.04 -1.23
N MET A 285 6.60 7.81 -0.31
CA MET A 285 6.54 6.72 0.65
C MET A 285 7.43 7.03 1.87
N ALA A 286 7.04 6.57 3.05
CA ALA A 286 7.89 6.58 4.24
C ALA A 286 7.92 5.21 4.92
N ARG A 287 9.01 4.93 5.64
CA ARG A 287 9.17 3.72 6.45
C ARG A 287 9.78 4.09 7.79
N SER A 288 9.27 3.46 8.87
CA SER A 288 9.83 3.62 10.21
C SER A 288 9.94 2.28 10.90
N ARG A 289 10.87 2.21 11.84
CA ARG A 289 11.03 1.10 12.76
C ARG A 289 11.21 1.65 14.17
N VAL A 290 10.60 0.98 15.15
CA VAL A 290 10.86 1.29 16.56
C VAL A 290 12.29 0.85 16.89
N ALA A 291 13.02 1.67 17.63
CA ALA A 291 14.38 1.37 18.04
C ALA A 291 14.42 0.04 18.81
N PRO A 292 15.45 -0.79 18.64
CA PRO A 292 15.53 -2.08 19.32
C PRO A 292 15.49 -1.92 20.85
N LYS A 293 14.86 -2.86 21.56
CA LYS A 293 14.84 -2.87 23.04
C LYS A 293 16.25 -2.86 23.64
N ARG A 294 17.20 -3.51 22.96
CA ARG A 294 18.63 -3.43 23.32
C ARG A 294 19.18 -2.09 22.86
N GLN A 295 19.48 -1.21 23.82
CA GLN A 295 20.04 0.11 23.57
C GLN A 295 21.21 0.05 22.56
N GLN A 296 21.08 0.87 21.53
CA GLN A 296 22.13 1.14 20.55
C GLN A 296 22.59 2.58 20.74
N SER A 297 23.82 2.88 20.36
CA SER A 297 24.29 4.26 20.29
C SER A 297 23.57 5.02 19.18
N MET A 298 23.44 6.34 19.32
CA MET A 298 22.82 7.20 18.30
C MET A 298 23.40 7.00 16.89
N PRO A 299 24.74 6.98 16.68
CA PRO A 299 25.29 6.73 15.35
C PRO A 299 24.87 5.39 14.72
N ARG A 300 24.61 4.36 15.54
CA ARG A 300 24.13 3.06 15.03
C ARG A 300 22.67 3.10 14.63
N LEU A 301 21.86 3.90 15.31
CA LEU A 301 20.45 4.10 14.94
C LEU A 301 20.36 4.96 13.67
N GLU A 302 21.19 6.00 13.56
CA GLU A 302 21.32 6.81 12.34
C GLU A 302 21.77 5.95 11.15
N LEU A 303 22.74 5.05 11.35
CA LEU A 303 23.13 4.08 10.31
C LEU A 303 21.97 3.14 9.92
N CYS A 304 21.13 2.75 10.88
CA CYS A 304 19.93 1.97 10.57
C CYS A 304 18.89 2.78 9.80
N ALA A 305 18.77 4.09 10.06
CA ALA A 305 17.93 5.00 9.29
C ALA A 305 18.44 5.12 7.85
N ALA A 306 19.74 5.34 7.67
CA ALA A 306 20.38 5.41 6.36
C ALA A 306 20.16 4.13 5.55
N LEU A 307 20.32 2.95 6.18
CA LEU A 307 20.01 1.68 5.52
C LEU A 307 18.52 1.57 5.12
N ALA A 308 17.61 1.97 6.01
CA ALA A 308 16.18 2.00 5.67
C ALA A 308 15.88 2.95 4.50
N GLY A 309 16.59 4.07 4.41
CA GLY A 309 16.55 4.99 3.28
C GLY A 309 17.08 4.41 1.99
N ALA A 310 18.22 3.71 2.01
CA ALA A 310 18.77 3.01 0.84
C ALA A 310 17.79 1.97 0.29
N GLN A 311 17.21 1.15 1.18
CA GLN A 311 16.19 0.17 0.81
C GLN A 311 14.93 0.82 0.25
N LEU A 312 14.48 1.94 0.84
CA LEU A 312 13.33 2.71 0.36
C LEU A 312 13.61 3.30 -1.03
N ALA A 313 14.79 3.89 -1.24
CA ALA A 313 15.21 4.44 -2.52
C ALA A 313 15.25 3.37 -3.61
N LYS A 314 15.73 2.16 -3.31
CA LYS A 314 15.69 1.03 -4.25
C LYS A 314 14.26 0.67 -4.63
N VAL A 315 13.37 0.47 -3.65
CA VAL A 315 11.96 0.13 -3.92
C VAL A 315 11.29 1.20 -4.78
N VAL A 316 11.49 2.48 -4.46
CA VAL A 316 10.88 3.57 -5.24
C VAL A 316 11.43 3.59 -6.68
N ARG A 317 12.73 3.39 -6.88
CA ARG A 317 13.30 3.35 -8.24
C ARG A 317 12.82 2.15 -9.06
N ASP A 318 12.67 1.00 -8.43
CA ASP A 318 12.28 -0.25 -9.10
C ASP A 318 10.78 -0.23 -9.47
N GLU A 319 9.93 0.36 -8.63
CA GLU A 319 8.46 0.29 -8.75
C GLU A 319 7.81 1.54 -9.35
N LEU A 320 8.44 2.72 -9.24
CA LEU A 320 7.87 3.95 -9.78
C LEU A 320 7.98 3.96 -11.31
N THR A 321 6.84 4.11 -11.99
CA THR A 321 6.77 4.14 -13.46
C THR A 321 7.26 5.45 -14.09
N LEU A 322 7.65 6.43 -13.26
CA LEU A 322 8.20 7.70 -13.70
C LEU A 322 9.72 7.58 -13.81
N SER A 323 10.28 8.12 -14.90
CA SER A 323 11.74 8.21 -15.06
C SER A 323 12.31 9.08 -13.93
N ILE A 324 13.28 8.58 -13.17
CA ILE A 324 14.04 9.33 -12.17
C ILE A 324 15.47 9.44 -12.66
N ARG A 325 15.97 10.65 -12.95
CA ARG A 325 17.36 10.82 -13.43
C ARG A 325 18.39 11.00 -12.31
N GLN A 326 17.98 11.39 -11.11
CA GLN A 326 18.88 11.55 -9.97
C GLN A 326 18.22 11.06 -8.69
N THR A 327 18.99 10.38 -7.85
CA THR A 327 18.58 10.01 -6.49
C THR A 327 19.57 10.61 -5.50
N ILE A 328 19.06 11.30 -4.49
CA ILE A 328 19.83 11.94 -3.43
C ILE A 328 19.31 11.45 -2.08
N LEU A 329 20.19 10.91 -1.26
CA LEU A 329 19.92 10.43 0.09
C LEU A 329 20.54 11.40 1.08
N TRP A 330 19.76 11.78 2.08
CA TRP A 330 20.12 12.79 3.06
C TRP A 330 20.17 12.18 4.45
N THR A 331 21.23 12.47 5.18
CA THR A 331 21.35 12.26 6.62
C THR A 331 22.12 13.42 7.22
N ASP A 332 21.77 13.82 8.43
CA ASP A 332 22.44 14.87 9.20
C ASP A 332 23.64 14.34 10.01
N SER A 333 23.85 13.02 10.03
CA SER A 333 24.94 12.39 10.75
C SER A 333 26.24 12.34 9.94
N MET A 334 27.17 13.22 10.27
CA MET A 334 28.52 13.21 9.69
C MET A 334 29.23 11.86 9.91
N THR A 335 29.02 11.22 11.06
CA THR A 335 29.61 9.90 11.36
C THR A 335 29.10 8.83 10.39
N VAL A 336 27.81 8.86 10.06
CA VAL A 336 27.23 7.90 9.11
C VAL A 336 27.72 8.18 7.69
N LEU A 337 27.83 9.44 7.27
CA LEU A 337 28.40 9.81 5.97
C LEU A 337 29.84 9.31 5.83
N GLU A 338 30.68 9.51 6.85
CA GLU A 338 32.06 9.00 6.86
C GLU A 338 32.11 7.46 6.79
N TRP A 339 31.21 6.78 7.50
CA TRP A 339 31.11 5.31 7.44
C TRP A 339 30.69 4.81 6.05
N ILE A 340 29.74 5.47 5.42
CA ILE A 340 29.25 5.11 4.07
C ILE A 340 30.33 5.33 3.01
N GLN A 341 31.16 6.38 3.16
CA GLN A 341 32.27 6.68 2.25
C GLN A 341 33.51 5.81 2.49
N SER A 342 33.57 5.08 3.61
CA SER A 342 34.71 4.25 3.99
C SER A 342 34.55 2.79 3.56
N ASP A 343 35.67 2.06 3.48
CA ASP A 343 35.65 0.62 3.23
C ASP A 343 34.97 -0.13 4.38
N SER A 344 33.90 -0.88 4.06
CA SER A 344 33.06 -1.59 5.03
C SER A 344 33.84 -2.59 5.91
N CYS A 345 34.92 -3.17 5.38
CA CYS A 345 35.77 -4.16 6.06
C CYS A 345 36.56 -3.60 7.25
N ARG A 346 36.60 -2.27 7.42
CA ARG A 346 37.30 -1.61 8.53
C ARG A 346 36.51 -1.62 9.84
N TYR A 347 35.21 -1.89 9.79
CA TYR A 347 34.33 -1.77 10.96
C TYR A 347 33.89 -3.11 11.54
N LYS A 348 33.48 -3.08 12.81
CA LYS A 348 32.85 -4.24 13.47
C LYS A 348 31.60 -4.67 12.71
N VAL A 349 31.30 -5.97 12.74
CA VAL A 349 30.22 -6.66 12.00
C VAL A 349 28.92 -5.85 11.89
N PHE A 350 28.41 -5.29 13.00
CA PHE A 350 27.16 -4.51 12.97
C PHE A 350 27.16 -3.35 11.97
N VAL A 351 28.26 -2.58 11.95
CA VAL A 351 28.44 -1.41 11.09
C VAL A 351 28.86 -1.87 9.69
N GLY A 352 29.86 -2.74 9.59
CA GLY A 352 30.40 -3.21 8.31
C GLY A 352 29.34 -3.84 7.40
N THR A 353 28.47 -4.72 7.93
CA THR A 353 27.41 -5.36 7.13
C THR A 353 26.39 -4.35 6.60
N ARG A 354 26.00 -3.34 7.41
CA ARG A 354 25.03 -2.32 6.98
C ARG A 354 25.61 -1.35 5.97
N VAL A 355 26.88 -0.97 6.14
CA VAL A 355 27.61 -0.14 5.18
C VAL A 355 27.73 -0.87 3.84
N SER A 356 28.10 -2.16 3.85
CA SER A 356 28.14 -2.99 2.63
C SER A 356 26.80 -3.00 1.92
N GLU A 357 25.71 -3.25 2.65
CA GLU A 357 24.36 -3.25 2.07
C GLU A 357 23.97 -1.88 1.49
N ILE A 358 24.29 -0.77 2.17
CA ILE A 358 24.06 0.58 1.63
C ILE A 358 24.83 0.80 0.33
N GLN A 359 26.11 0.41 0.29
CA GLN A 359 27.00 0.54 -0.87
C GLN A 359 26.56 -0.36 -2.05
N GLU A 360 25.91 -1.50 -1.78
CA GLU A 360 25.30 -2.36 -2.81
C GLU A 360 23.99 -1.77 -3.37
N LEU A 361 23.22 -1.07 -2.54
CA LEU A 361 21.91 -0.52 -2.89
C LEU A 361 21.99 0.86 -3.57
N THR A 362 23.02 1.65 -3.25
CA THR A 362 23.12 3.07 -3.63
C THR A 362 24.52 3.44 -4.09
N ASP A 363 24.61 4.42 -4.97
CA ASP A 363 25.90 4.98 -5.39
C ASP A 363 26.47 5.89 -4.27
N HIS A 364 27.79 5.86 -4.08
CA HIS A 364 28.50 6.71 -3.12
C HIS A 364 28.21 8.21 -3.32
N ARG A 365 28.00 8.65 -4.57
CA ARG A 365 27.70 10.05 -4.92
C ARG A 365 26.28 10.47 -4.59
N SER A 366 25.43 9.53 -4.22
CA SER A 366 24.04 9.81 -3.86
C SER A 366 23.88 10.27 -2.41
N TRP A 367 24.92 10.20 -1.57
CA TRP A 367 24.89 10.55 -0.14
C TRP A 367 25.53 11.91 0.17
#